data_AF-A0A1C6FLP7-F1
#
_entry.id   AF-A0A1C6FLP7-F1
#
_cell.length_a   1.000
_cell.length_b   1.000
_cell.length_c   1.000
_cell.angle_alpha   90.00
_cell.angle_beta   90.00
_cell.angle_gamma   90.00
#
_symmetry.space_group_name_H-M   'P 1'
#
loop_
_entity.id
_entity.type
_entity.pdbx_description
1 polymer ?
#
loop_
_entity_poly.entity_id
_entity_poly.type
_entity_poly.pdbx_seq_one_letter_code
_entity_poly.pdbx_strand_id
1 'polypeptide(L)'
;MNSPFWSLVMRYFLEFFSMVPCAVLCFLPVQDRLRIKPLNIFLTGIPLSILWAFAGGLVCADFGIPRDFWVLPSFILFAVFFHRVCDLALWKPFSILTAVCAVFSCITNLTLVADALIDRTNTSGLFTLPGAGIHLLLSVLIVAIVWYPATHAAKWLVDDIEMAKTWYIFWVFPAAFFLLNRLIRPRYYETLYTNRVMKFYPILILALLTFLLLFYFMFYLMASEMNQNTRLLRENELLQLQSAQYRNLQRSIDETRIARHDLRQHLTVLSGYAANKDLDAISDYLASFRKHMMPEWLPAYCENQAVNAILGYYAQIAEKAGTALEIQAQTEKEIPVPEPEFCVLLGNLLENAVDACRENNESGAIKVHIRQTGTSLIAITVDNPCRKPPALEGKRFLSTKHSGPGIGTQSIRLIAERHHGDARFEWKNGMFYASVILIPSSES
;
A
#
# COMPACT_ATOMS: atom_id res chain seq x y z
N MET A 1 12.43 -0.41 -66.24
CA MET A 1 11.21 -0.60 -65.42
C MET A 1 11.60 -0.64 -63.95
N ASN A 2 11.16 0.34 -63.17
CA ASN A 2 10.98 0.38 -61.70
C ASN A 2 12.12 -0.01 -60.72
N SER A 3 13.37 -0.28 -61.14
CA SER A 3 14.44 -0.62 -60.18
C SER A 3 14.74 0.46 -59.11
N PRO A 4 14.74 1.78 -59.39
CA PRO A 4 14.99 2.78 -58.33
C PRO A 4 13.81 2.92 -57.37
N PHE A 5 12.58 2.74 -57.85
CA PHE A 5 11.38 2.78 -57.02
C PHE A 5 11.35 1.62 -56.02
N TRP A 6 11.54 0.39 -56.48
CA TRP A 6 11.57 -0.78 -55.60
C TRP A 6 12.75 -0.74 -54.62
N SER A 7 13.90 -0.19 -55.03
CA SER A 7 15.01 0.06 -54.11
C SER A 7 14.63 1.05 -53.00
N LEU A 8 13.93 2.14 -53.32
CA LEU A 8 13.44 3.12 -52.35
C LEU A 8 12.41 2.50 -51.38
N VAL A 9 11.44 1.75 -51.91
CA VAL A 9 10.45 1.00 -51.10
C VAL A 9 11.15 0.06 -50.12
N MET A 10 12.17 -0.67 -50.57
CA MET A 10 12.91 -1.60 -49.71
C MET A 10 13.72 -0.90 -48.62
N ARG A 11 14.28 0.29 -48.90
CA ARG A 11 14.96 1.10 -47.88
C ARG A 11 14.00 1.52 -46.77
N TYR A 12 12.83 2.04 -47.12
CA TYR A 12 11.78 2.39 -46.16
C TYR A 12 11.28 1.17 -45.39
N PHE A 13 11.01 0.06 -46.09
CA PHE A 13 10.55 -1.18 -45.48
C PHE A 13 11.53 -1.67 -44.40
N LEU A 14 12.82 -1.72 -44.70
CA LEU A 14 13.83 -2.18 -43.74
C LEU A 14 13.97 -1.24 -42.53
N GLU A 15 13.88 0.09 -42.73
CA GLU A 15 13.89 1.05 -41.63
C GLU A 15 12.65 0.97 -40.73
N PHE A 16 11.47 0.69 -41.29
CA PHE A 16 10.28 0.47 -40.48
C PHE A 16 10.31 -0.90 -39.80
N PHE A 17 10.80 -1.93 -40.49
CA PHE A 17 10.91 -3.28 -39.94
C PHE A 17 11.94 -3.37 -38.81
N SER A 18 12.99 -2.54 -38.80
CA SER A 18 13.93 -2.47 -37.67
C SER A 18 13.31 -1.96 -36.37
N MET A 19 12.06 -1.50 -36.38
CA MET A 19 11.29 -1.21 -35.16
C MET A 19 10.74 -2.46 -34.47
N VAL A 20 10.68 -3.60 -35.15
CA VAL A 20 10.15 -4.85 -34.57
C VAL A 20 11.01 -5.33 -33.39
N PRO A 21 12.36 -5.40 -33.48
CA PRO A 21 13.18 -5.73 -32.31
C PRO A 21 12.99 -4.77 -31.12
N CYS A 22 12.76 -3.48 -31.38
CA CYS A 22 12.43 -2.48 -30.36
C CYS A 22 11.10 -2.82 -29.64
N ALA A 23 10.07 -3.18 -30.41
CA ALA A 23 8.81 -3.64 -29.85
C ALA A 23 8.97 -4.93 -29.02
N VAL A 24 9.75 -5.90 -29.50
CA VAL A 24 10.03 -7.15 -28.76
C VAL A 24 10.68 -6.85 -27.41
N LEU A 25 11.68 -5.95 -27.38
CA LEU A 25 12.38 -5.59 -26.14
C LEU A 25 11.43 -4.99 -25.08
N CYS A 26 10.42 -4.24 -25.50
CA CYS A 26 9.41 -3.69 -24.59
C CYS A 26 8.59 -4.77 -23.87
N PHE A 27 8.36 -5.92 -24.51
CA PHE A 27 7.56 -7.02 -23.94
C PHE A 27 8.36 -7.96 -23.02
N LEU A 28 9.69 -8.01 -23.13
CA LEU A 28 10.53 -8.88 -22.29
C LEU A 28 10.38 -8.66 -20.76
N PRO A 29 10.37 -7.42 -20.23
CA PRO A 29 10.25 -7.21 -18.78
C PRO A 29 8.84 -7.42 -18.24
N VAL A 30 7.81 -7.52 -19.08
CA VAL A 30 6.40 -7.55 -18.66
C VAL A 30 5.69 -8.87 -18.96
N GLN A 31 6.42 -9.94 -19.31
CA GLN A 31 5.86 -11.21 -19.79
C GLN A 31 4.75 -11.80 -18.90
N ASP A 32 4.87 -11.68 -17.58
CA ASP A 32 3.91 -12.23 -16.61
C ASP A 32 2.71 -11.30 -16.35
N ARG A 33 2.78 -10.05 -16.82
CA ARG A 33 1.78 -8.99 -16.62
C ARG A 33 1.03 -8.63 -17.90
N LEU A 34 0.98 -9.56 -18.87
CA LEU A 34 0.26 -9.38 -20.13
C LEU A 34 -1.14 -9.98 -20.04
N ARG A 35 -2.14 -9.24 -20.54
CA ARG A 35 -3.54 -9.70 -20.63
C ARG A 35 -3.74 -10.80 -21.68
N ILE A 36 -2.81 -10.91 -22.62
CA ILE A 36 -2.82 -11.86 -23.74
C ILE A 36 -1.55 -12.70 -23.65
N LYS A 37 -1.64 -13.99 -24.00
CA LYS A 37 -0.46 -14.87 -24.04
C LYS A 37 0.63 -14.28 -24.95
N PRO A 38 1.91 -14.26 -24.50
CA PRO A 38 2.99 -13.63 -25.26
C PRO A 38 3.15 -14.23 -26.67
N LEU A 39 2.98 -15.54 -26.79
CA LEU A 39 3.02 -16.25 -28.07
C LEU A 39 2.02 -15.69 -29.10
N ASN A 40 0.79 -15.37 -28.68
CA ASN A 40 -0.24 -14.85 -29.57
C ASN A 40 0.08 -13.42 -30.03
N ILE A 41 0.69 -12.62 -29.15
CA ILE A 41 1.13 -11.26 -29.49
C ILE A 41 2.23 -11.32 -30.55
N PHE A 42 3.20 -12.23 -30.42
CA PHE A 42 4.26 -12.37 -31.42
C PHE A 42 3.75 -12.97 -32.74
N LEU A 43 2.89 -14.01 -32.67
CA LEU A 43 2.31 -14.65 -33.85
C LEU A 43 1.44 -13.71 -34.69
N THR A 44 0.68 -12.82 -34.06
CA THR A 44 -0.18 -11.86 -34.77
C THR A 44 0.54 -10.54 -35.06
N GLY A 45 1.42 -10.09 -34.15
CA GLY A 45 2.10 -8.81 -34.24
C GLY A 45 3.22 -8.75 -35.28
N ILE A 46 4.00 -9.82 -35.46
CA ILE A 46 5.10 -9.85 -36.44
C ILE A 46 4.58 -9.79 -37.89
N PRO A 47 3.58 -10.59 -38.31
CA PRO A 47 3.00 -10.47 -39.65
C PRO A 47 2.37 -9.09 -39.88
N LEU A 48 1.66 -8.55 -38.88
CA LEU A 48 1.05 -7.23 -38.97
C LEU A 48 2.10 -6.12 -39.13
N SER A 49 3.22 -6.20 -38.42
CA SER A 49 4.30 -5.22 -38.52
C SER A 49 5.03 -5.30 -39.86
N ILE A 50 5.20 -6.50 -40.44
CA ILE A 50 5.73 -6.67 -41.81
C ILE A 50 4.79 -5.99 -42.82
N LEU A 51 3.49 -6.25 -42.74
CA LEU A 51 2.49 -5.64 -43.62
C LEU A 51 2.47 -4.12 -43.47
N TRP A 52 2.51 -3.61 -42.23
CA TRP A 52 2.54 -2.18 -41.93
C TRP A 52 3.81 -1.49 -42.43
N ALA A 53 4.97 -2.12 -42.23
CA ALA A 53 6.26 -1.63 -42.74
C ALA A 53 6.28 -1.60 -44.27
N PHE A 54 5.70 -2.60 -44.93
CA PHE A 54 5.65 -2.66 -46.39
C PHE A 54 4.68 -1.62 -46.96
N ALA A 55 3.49 -1.49 -46.37
CA ALA A 55 2.53 -0.44 -46.73
C ALA A 55 3.11 0.96 -46.54
N GLY A 56 3.81 1.19 -45.42
CA GLY A 56 4.52 2.45 -45.18
C GLY A 56 5.61 2.71 -46.20
N GLY A 57 6.37 1.68 -46.60
CA GLY A 57 7.38 1.79 -47.64
C GLY A 57 6.82 2.17 -49.00
N LEU A 58 5.68 1.58 -49.39
CA LEU A 58 4.96 1.95 -50.61
C LEU A 58 4.46 3.39 -50.56
N VAL A 59 3.77 3.79 -49.49
CA VAL A 59 3.21 5.14 -49.35
C VAL A 59 4.30 6.20 -49.31
N CYS A 60 5.39 5.97 -48.57
CA CYS A 60 6.48 6.94 -48.49
C CYS A 60 7.26 7.06 -49.81
N ALA A 61 7.41 5.96 -50.56
CA ALA A 61 8.07 5.97 -51.86
C ALA A 61 7.21 6.61 -52.96
N ASP A 62 5.90 6.40 -52.94
CA ASP A 62 4.97 6.89 -53.97
C ASP A 62 4.62 8.38 -53.78
N PHE A 63 4.38 8.81 -52.54
CA PHE A 63 3.99 10.18 -52.22
C PHE A 63 5.17 11.10 -51.82
N GLY A 64 6.40 10.58 -51.76
CA GLY A 64 7.57 11.35 -51.36
C GLY A 64 7.51 11.86 -49.90
N ILE A 65 6.78 11.15 -49.03
CA ILE A 65 6.56 11.55 -47.65
C ILE A 65 7.83 11.29 -46.82
N PRO A 66 8.29 12.25 -45.98
CA PRO A 66 9.41 12.02 -45.09
C PRO A 66 9.12 10.89 -44.09
N ARG A 67 10.13 10.05 -43.84
CA ARG A 67 10.05 8.92 -42.89
C ARG A 67 9.36 9.27 -41.56
N ASP A 68 9.72 10.41 -40.96
CA ASP A 68 9.25 10.80 -39.63
C ASP A 68 7.72 10.93 -39.55
N PHE A 69 7.05 11.23 -40.69
CA PHE A 69 5.59 11.33 -40.77
C PHE A 69 4.90 9.97 -40.63
N TRP A 70 5.53 8.88 -41.07
CA TRP A 70 5.01 7.51 -40.90
C TRP A 70 5.37 6.92 -39.53
N VAL A 71 6.55 7.26 -39.01
CA VAL A 71 7.04 6.76 -37.72
C VAL A 71 6.21 7.26 -36.54
N LEU A 72 5.83 8.54 -36.53
CA LEU A 72 5.15 9.14 -35.38
C LEU A 72 3.77 8.51 -35.10
N PRO A 73 2.87 8.34 -36.09
CA PRO A 73 1.62 7.59 -35.89
C PRO A 73 1.87 6.14 -35.50
N SER A 74 2.86 5.47 -36.11
CA SER A 74 3.21 4.08 -35.79
C SER A 74 3.63 3.93 -34.32
N PHE A 75 4.41 4.89 -33.81
CA PHE A 75 4.85 4.92 -32.41
C PHE A 75 3.66 5.14 -31.45
N ILE A 76 2.74 6.06 -31.77
CA ILE A 76 1.55 6.31 -30.95
C ILE A 76 0.65 5.06 -30.91
N LEU A 77 0.41 4.43 -32.07
CA LEU A 77 -0.38 3.20 -32.15
C LEU A 77 0.25 2.08 -31.32
N PHE A 78 1.58 1.91 -31.40
CA PHE A 78 2.30 0.94 -30.60
C PHE A 78 2.21 1.26 -29.10
N ALA A 79 2.39 2.51 -28.70
CA ALA A 79 2.30 2.92 -27.29
C ALA A 79 0.91 2.64 -26.69
N VAL A 80 -0.16 2.95 -27.44
CA VAL A 80 -1.55 2.67 -27.03
C VAL A 80 -1.78 1.16 -26.95
N PHE A 81 -1.34 0.40 -27.96
CA PHE A 81 -1.44 -1.05 -27.95
C PHE A 81 -0.69 -1.68 -26.76
N PHE A 82 0.57 -1.30 -26.56
CA PHE A 82 1.41 -1.78 -25.48
C PHE A 82 0.76 -1.51 -24.12
N HIS A 83 0.28 -0.29 -23.88
CA HIS A 83 -0.44 0.03 -22.66
C HIS A 83 -1.73 -0.80 -22.48
N ARG A 84 -2.52 -1.02 -23.53
CA ARG A 84 -3.77 -1.80 -23.44
C ARG A 84 -3.55 -3.27 -23.11
N VAL A 85 -2.44 -3.84 -23.57
CA VAL A 85 -2.09 -5.25 -23.37
C VAL A 85 -1.42 -5.49 -22.01
N CYS A 86 -0.67 -4.50 -21.48
CA CYS A 86 -0.07 -4.57 -20.15
C CYS A 86 -1.10 -4.34 -19.04
N ASP A 87 -1.13 -5.21 -18.04
CA ASP A 87 -1.93 -5.02 -16.83
C ASP A 87 -1.13 -4.26 -15.75
N LEU A 88 -0.70 -3.05 -16.12
CA LEU A 88 0.18 -2.20 -15.31
C LEU A 88 -0.34 -0.76 -15.31
N ALA A 89 -0.01 -0.02 -14.25
CA ALA A 89 -0.27 1.41 -14.20
C ALA A 89 0.47 2.15 -15.33
N LEU A 90 -0.16 3.21 -15.88
CA LEU A 90 0.28 3.95 -17.08
C LEU A 90 1.78 4.31 -17.12
N TRP A 91 2.38 4.66 -15.98
CA TRP A 91 3.76 5.09 -15.90
C TRP A 91 4.79 3.96 -16.16
N LYS A 92 4.48 2.70 -15.81
CA LYS A 92 5.44 1.58 -16.00
C LYS A 92 5.64 1.28 -17.49
N PRO A 93 4.61 1.00 -18.31
CA PRO A 93 4.77 0.82 -19.76
C PRO A 93 5.39 2.04 -20.45
N PHE A 94 4.99 3.25 -20.05
CA PHE A 94 5.56 4.47 -20.62
C PHE A 94 7.07 4.57 -20.37
N SER A 95 7.51 4.25 -19.15
CA SER A 95 8.93 4.30 -18.82
C SER A 95 9.75 3.24 -19.57
N ILE A 96 9.25 2.02 -19.70
CA ILE A 96 9.87 0.95 -20.49
C ILE A 96 10.01 1.40 -21.95
N LEU A 97 8.96 1.98 -22.52
CA LEU A 97 8.98 2.50 -23.88
C LEU A 97 10.07 3.56 -24.07
N THR A 98 10.12 4.56 -23.18
CA THR A 98 11.16 5.60 -23.25
C THR A 98 12.57 5.05 -23.06
N ALA A 99 12.74 4.04 -22.20
CA ALA A 99 14.02 3.39 -21.94
C ALA A 99 14.53 2.64 -23.17
N VAL A 100 13.66 1.88 -23.82
CA VAL A 100 13.98 1.16 -25.06
C VAL A 100 14.29 2.15 -26.18
N CYS A 101 13.49 3.22 -26.35
CA CYS A 101 13.75 4.25 -27.36
C CYS A 101 15.11 4.91 -27.16
N ALA A 102 15.52 5.19 -25.92
CA ALA A 102 16.84 5.76 -25.62
C ALA A 102 17.98 4.87 -26.12
N VAL A 103 17.93 3.56 -25.82
CA VAL A 103 18.96 2.59 -26.27
C VAL A 103 18.99 2.50 -27.80
N PHE A 104 17.83 2.38 -28.44
CA PHE A 104 17.74 2.28 -29.90
C PHE A 104 18.19 3.56 -30.60
N SER A 105 18.04 4.74 -29.99
CA SER A 105 18.53 5.99 -30.56
C SER A 105 20.05 6.02 -30.73
N CYS A 106 20.80 5.42 -29.80
CA CYS A 106 22.25 5.23 -29.92
C CYS A 106 22.59 4.30 -31.08
N ILE A 107 21.85 3.20 -31.24
CA ILE A 107 22.06 2.23 -32.32
C ILE A 107 21.80 2.89 -33.67
N THR A 108 20.73 3.67 -33.82
CA THR A 108 20.47 4.42 -35.05
C THR A 108 21.60 5.41 -35.36
N ASN A 109 22.15 6.09 -34.35
CA ASN A 109 23.27 7.02 -34.54
C ASN A 109 24.59 6.30 -34.89
N LEU A 110 24.87 5.11 -34.33
CA LEU A 110 26.02 4.29 -34.73
C LEU A 110 25.85 3.72 -36.14
N THR A 111 24.63 3.31 -36.49
CA THR A 111 24.29 2.84 -37.85
C THR A 111 24.49 3.96 -38.86
N LEU A 112 24.13 5.21 -38.53
CA LEU A 112 24.37 6.37 -39.38
C LEU A 112 25.86 6.53 -39.75
N VAL A 113 26.76 6.33 -38.78
CA VAL A 113 28.21 6.38 -39.03
C VAL A 113 28.65 5.23 -39.93
N ALA A 114 28.15 4.01 -39.66
CA ALA A 114 28.46 2.84 -40.48
C ALA A 114 27.96 3.00 -41.92
N ASP A 115 26.75 3.54 -42.11
CA ASP A 115 26.16 3.79 -43.43
C ASP A 115 26.92 4.88 -44.19
N ALA A 116 27.31 5.96 -43.52
CA ALA A 116 28.13 7.01 -44.12
C ALA A 116 29.49 6.47 -44.61
N LEU A 117 30.11 5.53 -43.87
CA LEU A 117 31.34 4.86 -44.32
C LEU A 117 31.17 4.04 -45.61
N ILE A 118 29.98 3.47 -45.81
CA ILE A 118 29.66 2.63 -46.97
C ILE A 118 29.38 3.50 -48.20
N ASP A 119 28.52 4.51 -48.07
CA ASP A 119 28.17 5.42 -49.16
C ASP A 119 28.17 6.87 -48.69
N ARG A 120 29.17 7.61 -49.16
CA ARG A 120 29.37 9.02 -48.83
C ARG A 120 28.42 9.95 -49.57
N THR A 121 27.90 9.51 -50.72
CA THR A 121 27.13 10.34 -51.65
C THR A 121 25.63 10.38 -51.34
N ASN A 122 25.20 9.59 -50.35
CA ASN A 122 23.80 9.50 -49.96
C ASN A 122 23.33 10.79 -49.26
N THR A 123 22.47 11.55 -49.95
CA THR A 123 21.87 12.80 -49.45
C THR A 123 20.41 12.64 -49.05
N SER A 124 19.83 11.45 -49.21
CA SER A 124 18.37 11.24 -49.12
C SER A 124 17.82 11.17 -47.69
N GLY A 125 18.66 11.34 -46.66
CA GLY A 125 18.26 11.29 -45.24
C GLY A 125 17.76 9.92 -44.75
N LEU A 126 17.86 8.89 -45.60
CA LEU A 126 17.48 7.49 -45.38
C LEU A 126 18.75 6.64 -45.44
N PHE A 127 18.79 5.53 -44.71
CA PHE A 127 19.90 4.58 -44.80
C PHE A 127 19.97 3.95 -46.18
N THR A 128 21.17 3.64 -46.66
CA THR A 128 21.31 2.78 -47.85
C THR A 128 20.76 1.38 -47.54
N LEU A 129 20.51 0.58 -48.57
CA LEU A 129 20.01 -0.79 -48.38
C LEU A 129 20.96 -1.65 -47.51
N PRO A 130 22.30 -1.60 -47.71
CA PRO A 130 23.26 -2.18 -46.77
C PRO A 130 23.17 -1.60 -45.35
N GLY A 131 23.08 -0.26 -45.21
CA GLY A 131 22.97 0.40 -43.90
C GLY A 131 21.72 0.01 -43.12
N ALA A 132 20.56 -0.09 -43.79
CA ALA A 132 19.32 -0.55 -43.18
C ALA A 132 19.41 -2.02 -42.74
N GLY A 133 20.11 -2.87 -43.50
CA GLY A 133 20.43 -4.24 -43.09
C GLY A 133 21.32 -4.29 -41.85
N ILE A 134 22.36 -3.45 -41.77
CA ILE A 134 23.20 -3.30 -40.58
C ILE A 134 22.37 -2.82 -39.38
N HIS A 135 21.45 -1.88 -39.60
CA HIS A 135 20.58 -1.37 -38.54
C HIS A 135 19.71 -2.48 -37.93
N LEU A 136 19.09 -3.29 -38.79
CA LEU A 136 18.28 -4.43 -38.37
C LEU A 136 19.13 -5.46 -37.61
N LEU A 137 20.32 -5.78 -38.12
CA LEU A 137 21.23 -6.74 -37.48
C LEU A 137 21.67 -6.26 -36.10
N LEU A 138 22.09 -5.00 -35.96
CA LEU A 138 22.46 -4.41 -34.67
C LEU A 138 21.26 -4.37 -33.70
N SER A 139 20.07 -4.10 -34.23
CA SER A 139 18.81 -4.08 -33.47
C SER A 139 18.42 -5.46 -32.94
N VAL A 140 18.68 -6.54 -33.68
CA VAL A 140 18.46 -7.91 -33.18
C VAL A 140 19.54 -8.29 -32.17
N LEU A 141 20.79 -7.92 -32.43
CA LEU A 141 21.92 -8.22 -31.56
C LEU A 141 21.80 -7.55 -30.18
N ILE A 142 21.35 -6.29 -30.11
CA ILE A 142 21.11 -5.63 -28.82
C ILE A 142 20.01 -6.36 -28.01
N VAL A 143 18.96 -6.84 -28.67
CA VAL A 143 17.88 -7.58 -28.00
C VAL A 143 18.41 -8.89 -27.43
N ALA A 144 19.29 -9.58 -28.16
CA ALA A 144 19.95 -10.77 -27.67
C ALA A 144 20.87 -10.49 -26.46
N ILE A 145 21.67 -9.41 -26.51
CA ILE A 145 22.56 -9.02 -25.40
C ILE A 145 21.75 -8.63 -24.16
N VAL A 146 20.68 -7.87 -24.34
CA VAL A 146 19.86 -7.32 -23.25
C VAL A 146 18.77 -8.31 -22.81
N TRP A 147 18.69 -9.50 -23.42
CA TRP A 147 17.67 -10.50 -23.10
C TRP A 147 17.63 -10.86 -21.61
N TYR A 148 18.76 -11.33 -21.07
CA TYR A 148 18.87 -11.74 -19.67
C TYR A 148 18.57 -10.59 -18.67
N PRO A 149 19.19 -9.40 -18.78
CA PRO A 149 18.87 -8.31 -17.85
C PRO A 149 17.43 -7.80 -18.02
N ALA A 150 16.84 -7.88 -19.22
CA ALA A 150 15.44 -7.50 -19.42
C ALA A 150 14.46 -8.47 -18.75
N THR A 151 14.69 -9.79 -18.85
CA THR A 151 13.77 -10.81 -18.28
C THR A 151 13.96 -11.01 -16.77
N HIS A 152 15.09 -10.60 -16.18
CA HIS A 152 15.34 -10.72 -14.74
C HIS A 152 15.35 -9.37 -14.03
N ALA A 153 16.34 -8.52 -14.29
CA ALA A 153 16.54 -7.28 -13.53
C ALA A 153 15.43 -6.25 -13.80
N ALA A 154 15.10 -6.01 -15.07
CA ALA A 154 14.03 -5.07 -15.43
C ALA A 154 12.64 -5.62 -15.06
N LYS A 155 12.42 -6.93 -15.18
CA LYS A 155 11.20 -7.59 -14.70
C LYS A 155 11.02 -7.41 -13.18
N TRP A 156 12.05 -7.72 -12.40
CA TRP A 156 12.03 -7.52 -10.95
C TRP A 156 11.72 -6.07 -10.56
N LEU A 157 12.35 -5.11 -11.26
CA LEU A 157 12.09 -3.68 -11.07
C LEU A 157 10.61 -3.32 -11.31
N VAL A 158 10.01 -3.88 -12.37
CA VAL A 158 8.61 -3.66 -12.72
C VAL A 158 7.65 -4.31 -11.71
N ASP A 159 7.97 -5.48 -11.19
CA ASP A 159 7.08 -6.23 -10.29
C ASP A 159 7.16 -5.76 -8.83
N ASP A 160 8.36 -5.57 -8.28
CA ASP A 160 8.55 -5.31 -6.84
C ASP A 160 8.46 -3.82 -6.47
N ILE A 161 8.59 -2.90 -7.43
CA ILE A 161 8.60 -1.46 -7.15
C ILE A 161 7.26 -0.82 -7.49
N GLU A 162 6.48 -0.55 -6.45
CA GLU A 162 5.17 0.09 -6.57
C GLU A 162 5.22 1.61 -6.42
N MET A 163 6.29 2.16 -5.83
CA MET A 163 6.38 3.60 -5.52
C MET A 163 6.43 4.47 -6.78
N ALA A 164 5.34 5.18 -7.08
CA ALA A 164 5.22 6.07 -8.23
C ALA A 164 6.32 7.15 -8.30
N LYS A 165 6.81 7.65 -7.14
CA LYS A 165 7.90 8.63 -7.07
C LYS A 165 9.19 8.13 -7.72
N THR A 166 9.52 6.85 -7.54
CA THR A 166 10.72 6.22 -8.13
C THR A 166 10.61 6.14 -9.65
N TRP A 167 9.40 5.97 -10.19
CA TRP A 167 9.14 5.88 -11.62
C TRP A 167 9.19 7.24 -12.35
N TYR A 168 8.98 8.37 -11.66
CA TYR A 168 9.06 9.70 -12.28
C TYR A 168 10.47 10.01 -12.81
N ILE A 169 11.50 9.71 -12.02
CA ILE A 169 12.90 9.90 -12.44
C ILE A 169 13.25 8.94 -13.61
N PHE A 170 12.64 7.76 -13.60
CA PHE A 170 12.96 6.67 -14.51
C PHE A 170 12.53 6.91 -15.97
N TRP A 171 11.43 7.63 -16.24
CA TRP A 171 11.05 7.94 -17.63
C TRP A 171 11.64 9.25 -18.14
N VAL A 172 11.84 10.24 -17.25
CA VAL A 172 12.33 11.59 -17.64
C VAL A 172 13.75 11.51 -18.21
N PHE A 173 14.63 10.77 -17.56
CA PHE A 173 16.03 10.68 -17.99
C PHE A 173 16.18 10.00 -19.36
N PRO A 174 15.59 8.81 -19.64
CA PRO A 174 15.63 8.23 -20.97
C PRO A 174 14.91 9.06 -22.04
N ALA A 175 13.81 9.75 -21.70
CA ALA A 175 13.14 10.65 -22.63
C ALA A 175 14.03 11.84 -23.02
N ALA A 176 14.69 12.47 -22.06
CA ALA A 176 15.66 13.54 -22.30
C ALA A 176 16.86 13.04 -23.12
N PHE A 177 17.35 11.85 -22.82
CA PHE A 177 18.45 11.21 -23.54
C PHE A 177 18.09 10.86 -24.99
N PHE A 178 16.87 10.36 -25.23
CA PHE A 178 16.33 10.11 -26.57
C PHE A 178 16.24 11.42 -27.37
N LEU A 179 15.70 12.48 -26.77
CA LEU A 179 15.61 13.79 -27.40
C LEU A 179 17.00 14.35 -27.73
N LEU A 180 17.95 14.25 -26.80
CA LEU A 180 19.34 14.66 -27.01
C LEU A 180 19.97 13.91 -28.20
N ASN A 181 19.82 12.58 -28.27
CA ASN A 181 20.33 11.79 -29.38
C ASN A 181 19.69 12.15 -30.73
N ARG A 182 18.41 12.58 -30.72
CA ARG A 182 17.71 13.06 -31.91
C ARG A 182 18.20 14.45 -32.35
N LEU A 183 18.58 15.32 -31.40
CA LEU A 183 19.10 16.67 -31.65
C LEU A 183 20.56 16.67 -32.14
N ILE A 184 21.42 15.82 -31.56
CA ILE A 184 22.85 15.73 -31.95
C ILE A 184 23.01 15.03 -33.31
N ARG A 185 22.01 14.26 -33.76
CA ARG A 185 22.05 13.52 -35.04
C ARG A 185 22.32 14.46 -36.23
N PRO A 186 23.41 14.23 -37.00
CA PRO A 186 23.67 14.97 -38.23
C PRO A 186 22.54 14.81 -39.23
N ARG A 187 22.09 15.91 -39.83
CA ARG A 187 21.02 15.90 -40.85
C ARG A 187 21.53 15.42 -42.22
N TYR A 188 22.81 15.63 -42.50
CA TYR A 188 23.47 15.29 -43.77
C TYR A 188 24.77 14.54 -43.52
N TYR A 189 25.14 13.63 -44.42
CA TYR A 189 26.35 12.80 -44.27
C TYR A 189 27.62 13.64 -44.41
N GLU A 190 27.58 14.69 -45.22
CA GLU A 190 28.67 15.65 -45.38
C GLU A 190 29.12 16.26 -44.05
N THR A 191 28.18 16.47 -43.12
CA THR A 191 28.51 17.00 -41.79
C THR A 191 29.44 16.08 -41.01
N LEU A 192 29.33 14.75 -41.18
CA LEU A 192 30.23 13.79 -40.54
C LEU A 192 31.67 13.91 -41.08
N TYR A 193 31.84 14.27 -42.35
CA TYR A 193 33.15 14.42 -42.98
C TYR A 193 33.83 15.76 -42.70
N THR A 194 33.14 16.71 -42.05
CA THR A 194 33.76 17.97 -41.63
C THR A 194 34.75 17.74 -40.49
N ASN A 195 35.97 18.25 -40.64
CA ASN A 195 37.03 18.22 -39.62
C ASN A 195 37.29 16.80 -39.06
N ARG A 196 37.11 16.63 -37.73
CA ARG A 196 37.31 15.38 -37.00
C ARG A 196 35.99 14.76 -36.55
N VAL A 197 34.85 15.23 -37.07
CA VAL A 197 33.52 14.81 -36.60
C VAL A 197 33.31 13.31 -36.78
N MET A 198 33.76 12.73 -37.90
CA MET A 198 33.65 11.29 -38.17
C MET A 198 34.30 10.41 -37.10
N LYS A 199 35.40 10.88 -36.49
CA LYS A 199 36.10 10.16 -35.41
C LYS A 199 35.47 10.43 -34.05
N PHE A 200 35.10 11.68 -33.79
CA PHE A 200 34.57 12.11 -32.50
C PHE A 200 33.14 11.64 -32.24
N TYR A 201 32.28 11.68 -33.26
CA TYR A 201 30.86 11.36 -33.13
C TYR A 201 30.57 9.93 -32.63
N PRO A 202 31.14 8.85 -33.19
CA PRO A 202 30.92 7.50 -32.65
C PRO A 202 31.46 7.33 -31.21
N ILE A 203 32.57 8.00 -30.88
CA ILE A 203 33.11 8.00 -29.51
C ILE A 203 32.12 8.67 -28.55
N LEU A 204 31.54 9.80 -28.95
CA LEU A 204 30.50 10.51 -28.19
C LEU A 204 29.27 9.62 -27.98
N ILE A 205 28.76 8.97 -29.03
CA ILE A 205 27.59 8.09 -28.93
C ILE A 205 27.88 6.88 -28.03
N LEU A 206 29.08 6.29 -28.12
CA LEU A 206 29.46 5.19 -27.25
C LEU A 206 29.60 5.63 -25.79
N ALA A 207 30.17 6.82 -25.53
CA ALA A 207 30.23 7.40 -24.19
C ALA A 207 28.84 7.72 -23.62
N LEU A 208 27.91 8.19 -24.46
CA LEU A 208 26.52 8.40 -24.06
C LEU A 208 25.82 7.07 -23.77
N LEU A 209 26.07 6.03 -24.56
CA LEU A 209 25.53 4.70 -24.32
C LEU A 209 26.06 4.09 -23.02
N THR A 210 27.37 4.20 -22.74
CA THR A 210 27.93 3.72 -21.47
C THR A 210 27.37 4.50 -20.29
N PHE A 211 27.19 5.81 -20.41
CA PHE A 211 26.53 6.62 -19.39
C PHE A 211 25.08 6.20 -19.13
N LEU A 212 24.30 5.92 -20.19
CA LEU A 212 22.93 5.41 -20.06
C LEU A 212 22.88 4.05 -19.35
N LEU A 213 23.80 3.13 -19.70
CA LEU A 213 23.87 1.81 -19.06
C LEU A 213 24.30 1.90 -17.58
N LEU A 214 25.27 2.77 -17.26
CA LEU A 214 25.68 3.04 -15.88
C LEU A 214 24.53 3.62 -15.06
N PHE A 215 23.73 4.52 -15.65
CA PHE A 215 22.55 5.06 -15.00
C PHE A 215 21.55 3.95 -14.65
N TYR A 216 21.23 3.06 -15.59
CA TYR A 216 20.33 1.92 -15.31
C TYR A 216 20.89 0.97 -14.25
N PHE A 217 22.20 0.71 -14.29
CA PHE A 217 22.85 -0.13 -13.29
C PHE A 217 22.79 0.49 -11.89
N MET A 218 23.13 1.78 -11.76
CA MET A 218 23.05 2.52 -10.51
C MET A 218 21.61 2.57 -9.98
N PHE A 219 20.64 2.77 -10.87
CA PHE A 219 19.22 2.77 -10.51
C PHE A 219 18.77 1.40 -9.99
N TYR A 220 19.19 0.31 -10.64
CA TYR A 220 18.91 -1.04 -10.16
C TYR A 220 19.47 -1.29 -8.75
N LEU A 221 20.72 -0.88 -8.49
CA LEU A 221 21.33 -1.00 -7.16
C LEU A 221 20.57 -0.18 -6.12
N MET A 222 20.27 1.09 -6.40
CA MET A 222 19.51 1.96 -5.51
C MET A 222 18.12 1.37 -5.20
N ALA A 223 17.42 0.88 -6.21
CA ALA A 223 16.13 0.23 -6.05
C ALA A 223 16.22 -1.03 -5.16
N SER A 224 17.23 -1.86 -5.37
CA SER A 224 17.50 -3.06 -4.57
C SER A 224 17.77 -2.71 -3.11
N GLU A 225 18.65 -1.73 -2.85
CA GLU A 225 18.97 -1.28 -1.50
C GLU A 225 17.76 -0.67 -0.80
N MET A 226 16.96 0.16 -1.48
CA MET A 226 15.74 0.73 -0.92
C MET A 226 14.73 -0.35 -0.54
N ASN A 227 14.56 -1.38 -1.37
CA ASN A 227 13.66 -2.50 -1.06
C ASN A 227 14.18 -3.31 0.15
N GLN A 228 15.48 -3.61 0.20
CA GLN A 228 16.10 -4.28 1.34
C GLN A 228 15.94 -3.47 2.63
N ASN A 229 16.19 -2.16 2.58
CA ASN A 229 16.05 -1.29 3.75
C ASN A 229 14.60 -1.22 4.24
N THR A 230 13.63 -1.18 3.32
CA THR A 230 12.20 -1.23 3.68
C THR A 230 11.85 -2.57 4.35
N ARG A 231 12.42 -3.69 3.89
CA ARG A 231 12.24 -5.00 4.53
C ARG A 231 12.87 -5.04 5.93
N LEU A 232 14.10 -4.56 6.06
CA LEU A 232 14.81 -4.49 7.35
C LEU A 232 14.08 -3.61 8.36
N LEU A 233 13.51 -2.48 7.93
CA LEU A 233 12.69 -1.63 8.80
C LEU A 233 11.44 -2.37 9.31
N ARG A 234 10.72 -3.08 8.43
CA ARG A 234 9.57 -3.90 8.83
C ARG A 234 9.95 -5.02 9.79
N GLU A 235 11.07 -5.70 9.55
CA GLU A 235 11.58 -6.73 10.46
C GLU A 235 11.93 -6.15 11.83
N ASN A 236 12.56 -4.96 11.86
CA ASN A 236 12.89 -4.28 13.11
C ASN A 236 11.63 -3.87 13.89
N GLU A 237 10.62 -3.31 13.23
CA GLU A 237 9.32 -3.00 13.85
C GLU A 237 8.67 -4.25 14.46
N LEU A 238 8.70 -5.38 13.74
CA LEU A 238 8.16 -6.64 14.23
C LEU A 238 8.92 -7.16 15.46
N LEU A 239 10.26 -7.06 15.46
CA LEU A 239 11.09 -7.42 16.62
C LEU A 239 10.80 -6.52 17.83
N GLN A 240 10.58 -5.22 17.62
CA GLN A 240 10.22 -4.29 18.69
C GLN A 240 8.86 -4.65 19.32
N LEU A 241 7.88 -5.00 18.49
CA LEU A 241 6.57 -5.48 18.96
C LEU A 241 6.71 -6.77 19.77
N GLN A 242 7.48 -7.75 19.28
CA GLN A 242 7.74 -9.00 20.02
C GLN A 242 8.44 -8.74 21.37
N SER A 243 9.44 -7.85 21.40
CA SER A 243 10.12 -7.45 22.63
C SER A 243 9.17 -6.80 23.64
N ALA A 244 8.26 -5.94 23.17
CA ALA A 244 7.24 -5.33 24.02
C ALA A 244 6.27 -6.38 24.60
N GLN A 245 5.80 -7.32 23.77
CA GLN A 245 4.94 -8.41 24.22
C GLN A 245 5.65 -9.31 25.25
N TYR A 246 6.92 -9.65 25.01
CA TYR A 246 7.72 -10.44 25.94
C TYR A 246 7.86 -9.75 27.29
N ARG A 247 8.13 -8.43 27.32
CA ARG A 247 8.19 -7.65 28.56
C ARG A 247 6.85 -7.62 29.31
N ASN A 248 5.73 -7.49 28.60
CA ASN A 248 4.41 -7.53 29.21
C ASN A 248 4.09 -8.90 29.80
N LEU A 249 4.45 -9.99 29.08
CA LEU A 249 4.30 -11.34 29.59
C LEU A 249 5.15 -11.55 30.85
N GLN A 250 6.41 -11.10 30.83
CA GLN A 250 7.30 -11.19 31.99
C GLN A 250 6.71 -10.47 33.21
N ARG A 251 6.20 -9.24 33.01
CA ARG A 251 5.54 -8.47 34.07
C ARG A 251 4.32 -9.22 34.63
N SER A 252 3.48 -9.80 33.77
CA SER A 252 2.31 -10.57 34.20
C SER A 252 2.69 -11.84 34.97
N ILE A 253 3.78 -12.52 34.57
CA ILE A 253 4.32 -13.66 35.32
C ILE A 253 4.81 -13.22 36.70
N ASP A 254 5.53 -12.10 36.78
CA ASP A 254 6.04 -11.57 38.04
C ASP A 254 4.89 -11.13 38.97
N GLU A 255 3.87 -10.45 38.45
CA GLU A 255 2.64 -10.10 39.17
C GLU A 255 1.91 -11.36 39.70
N THR A 256 1.77 -12.38 38.87
CA THR A 256 1.16 -13.66 39.26
C THR A 256 1.98 -14.37 40.34
N ARG A 257 3.32 -14.28 40.26
CA ARG A 257 4.23 -14.86 41.25
C ARG A 257 4.10 -14.16 42.59
N ILE A 258 4.03 -12.84 42.60
CA ILE A 258 3.81 -12.03 43.81
C ILE A 258 2.46 -12.40 44.42
N ALA A 259 1.38 -12.38 43.63
CA ALA A 259 0.04 -12.75 44.11
C ALA A 259 -0.01 -14.17 44.71
N ARG A 260 0.66 -15.14 44.08
CA ARG A 260 0.75 -16.52 44.61
C ARG A 260 1.54 -16.60 45.91
N HIS A 261 2.64 -15.83 46.01
CA HIS A 261 3.44 -15.77 47.22
C HIS A 261 2.62 -15.24 48.40
N ASP A 262 1.90 -14.13 48.18
CA ASP A 262 1.09 -13.49 49.22
C ASP A 262 -0.06 -14.42 49.65
N LEU A 263 -0.75 -15.06 48.68
CA LEU A 263 -1.76 -16.08 48.97
C LEU A 263 -1.22 -17.22 49.84
N ARG A 264 0.00 -17.71 49.55
CA ARG A 264 0.64 -18.75 50.35
C ARG A 264 0.90 -18.27 51.78
N GLN A 265 1.32 -17.02 51.98
CA GLN A 265 1.49 -16.45 53.32
C GLN A 265 0.15 -16.41 54.08
N HIS A 266 -0.92 -15.94 53.45
CA HIS A 266 -2.26 -15.94 54.05
C HIS A 266 -2.73 -17.35 54.45
N LEU A 267 -2.56 -18.34 53.57
CA LEU A 267 -2.89 -19.74 53.88
C LEU A 267 -2.05 -20.31 55.03
N THR A 268 -0.77 -19.92 55.12
CA THR A 268 0.10 -20.34 56.23
C THR A 268 -0.41 -19.82 57.56
N VAL A 269 -0.79 -18.54 57.63
CA VAL A 269 -1.37 -17.92 58.84
C VAL A 269 -2.68 -18.61 59.24
N LEU A 270 -3.59 -18.79 58.28
CA LEU A 270 -4.86 -19.48 58.51
C LEU A 270 -4.67 -20.92 59.00
N SER A 271 -3.70 -21.65 58.43
CA SER A 271 -3.39 -23.02 58.85
C SER A 271 -2.86 -23.08 60.30
N GLY A 272 -2.12 -22.05 60.74
CA GLY A 272 -1.65 -21.93 62.12
C GLY A 272 -2.79 -21.70 63.12
N TYR A 273 -3.72 -20.80 62.81
CA TYR A 273 -4.91 -20.59 63.65
C TYR A 273 -5.81 -21.83 63.68
N ALA A 274 -5.99 -22.52 62.54
CA ALA A 274 -6.76 -23.74 62.47
C ALA A 274 -6.16 -24.89 63.29
N ALA A 275 -4.83 -25.03 63.30
CA ALA A 275 -4.13 -26.02 64.12
C ALA A 275 -4.34 -25.78 65.64
N ASN A 276 -4.45 -24.51 66.05
CA ASN A 276 -4.73 -24.11 67.43
C ASN A 276 -6.22 -24.15 67.80
N LYS A 277 -7.11 -24.51 66.86
CA LYS A 277 -8.59 -24.48 67.01
C LYS A 277 -9.15 -23.11 67.41
N ASP A 278 -8.46 -22.03 67.05
CA ASP A 278 -8.85 -20.66 67.38
C ASP A 278 -9.76 -20.09 66.28
N LEU A 279 -11.06 -20.36 66.40
CA LEU A 279 -12.07 -19.96 65.41
C LEU A 279 -12.28 -18.44 65.38
N ASP A 280 -12.12 -17.76 66.52
CA ASP A 280 -12.30 -16.31 66.62
C ASP A 280 -11.16 -15.58 65.88
N ALA A 281 -9.91 -16.01 66.05
CA ALA A 281 -8.76 -15.45 65.32
C ALA A 281 -8.85 -15.66 63.79
N ILE A 282 -9.40 -16.80 63.33
CA ILE A 282 -9.66 -17.04 61.90
C ILE A 282 -10.70 -16.05 61.37
N SER A 283 -11.79 -15.85 62.11
CA SER A 283 -12.88 -14.94 61.74
C SER A 283 -12.37 -13.50 61.60
N ASP A 284 -11.58 -13.03 62.57
CA ASP A 284 -11.01 -11.68 62.59
C ASP A 284 -9.97 -11.48 61.46
N TYR A 285 -9.12 -12.49 61.21
CA TYR A 285 -8.16 -12.45 60.11
C TYR A 285 -8.86 -12.41 58.75
N LEU A 286 -9.91 -13.21 58.52
CA LEU A 286 -10.71 -13.16 57.30
C LEU A 286 -11.45 -11.82 57.14
N ALA A 287 -11.97 -11.25 58.22
CA ALA A 287 -12.63 -9.94 58.20
C ALA A 287 -11.66 -8.82 57.80
N SER A 288 -10.45 -8.81 58.38
CA SER A 288 -9.40 -7.85 58.02
C SER A 288 -8.86 -8.06 56.60
N PHE A 289 -8.66 -9.31 56.18
CA PHE A 289 -8.22 -9.65 54.83
C PHE A 289 -9.25 -9.21 53.76
N ARG A 290 -10.54 -9.43 54.01
CA ARG A 290 -11.65 -8.94 53.17
C ARG A 290 -11.64 -7.42 53.05
N LYS A 291 -11.33 -6.71 54.14
CA LYS A 291 -11.26 -5.24 54.18
C LYS A 291 -10.10 -4.66 53.36
N HIS A 292 -9.00 -5.40 53.20
CA HIS A 292 -7.83 -4.98 52.43
C HIS A 292 -7.90 -5.38 50.96
N MET A 293 -8.51 -6.53 50.63
CA MET A 293 -8.66 -7.01 49.25
C MET A 293 -9.87 -6.41 48.52
N MET A 294 -10.91 -6.00 49.25
CA MET A 294 -12.09 -5.37 48.68
C MET A 294 -12.30 -4.01 49.36
N PRO A 295 -12.23 -2.89 48.61
CA PRO A 295 -12.65 -1.60 49.15
C PRO A 295 -14.09 -1.73 49.67
N GLU A 296 -14.33 -1.26 50.89
CA GLU A 296 -15.62 -1.29 51.58
C GLU A 296 -16.76 -0.84 50.65
N TRP A 297 -17.76 -1.72 50.49
CA TRP A 297 -19.05 -1.51 49.81
C TRP A 297 -19.00 -0.62 48.56
N LEU A 298 -18.80 -1.27 47.40
CA LEU A 298 -19.35 -0.74 46.15
C LEU A 298 -20.84 -0.47 46.39
N PRO A 299 -21.37 0.73 46.08
CA PRO A 299 -22.80 0.98 46.15
C PRO A 299 -23.53 -0.11 45.37
N ALA A 300 -24.62 -0.65 45.93
CA ALA A 300 -25.48 -1.56 45.20
C ALA A 300 -26.28 -0.74 44.18
N TYR A 301 -25.76 -0.62 42.96
CA TYR A 301 -26.39 0.09 41.86
C TYR A 301 -27.53 -0.70 41.23
N CYS A 302 -27.45 -2.03 41.23
CA CYS A 302 -28.47 -2.93 40.67
C CYS A 302 -28.39 -4.35 41.26
N GLU A 303 -29.40 -5.19 40.98
CA GLU A 303 -29.48 -6.56 41.53
C GLU A 303 -28.55 -7.57 40.83
N ASN A 304 -28.20 -7.34 39.55
CA ASN A 304 -27.28 -8.23 38.84
C ASN A 304 -25.82 -7.98 39.29
N GLN A 305 -25.15 -9.01 39.80
CA GLN A 305 -23.83 -8.90 40.40
C GLN A 305 -22.74 -8.50 39.40
N ALA A 306 -22.79 -9.03 38.17
CA ALA A 306 -21.79 -8.74 37.14
C ALA A 306 -21.89 -7.28 36.68
N VAL A 307 -23.12 -6.79 36.46
CA VAL A 307 -23.39 -5.40 36.11
C VAL A 307 -22.96 -4.46 37.24
N ASN A 308 -23.31 -4.81 38.48
CA ASN A 308 -22.96 -4.01 39.66
C ASN A 308 -21.44 -3.88 39.83
N ALA A 309 -20.69 -4.97 39.59
CA ALA A 309 -19.24 -4.96 39.68
C ALA A 309 -18.61 -4.00 38.65
N ILE A 310 -19.11 -3.98 37.41
CA ILE A 310 -18.61 -3.08 36.36
C ILE A 310 -18.95 -1.63 36.67
N LEU A 311 -20.19 -1.34 37.06
CA LEU A 311 -20.61 0.01 37.44
C LEU A 311 -19.74 0.55 38.57
N GLY A 312 -19.49 -0.27 39.59
CA GLY A 312 -18.67 0.14 40.71
C GLY A 312 -17.17 0.24 40.39
N TYR A 313 -16.64 -0.59 39.48
CA TYR A 313 -15.26 -0.45 38.98
C TYR A 313 -15.06 0.91 38.30
N TYR A 314 -15.95 1.30 37.37
CA TYR A 314 -15.85 2.59 36.69
C TYR A 314 -16.20 3.78 37.59
N ALA A 315 -17.06 3.60 38.60
CA ALA A 315 -17.27 4.61 39.63
C ALA A 315 -15.99 4.96 40.37
N GLN A 316 -15.20 3.95 40.78
CA GLN A 316 -13.91 4.17 41.42
C GLN A 316 -12.89 4.86 40.49
N ILE A 317 -12.88 4.51 39.19
CA ILE A 317 -12.00 5.17 38.22
C ILE A 317 -12.39 6.64 38.05
N ALA A 318 -13.69 6.91 37.89
CA ALA A 318 -14.21 8.26 37.73
C ALA A 318 -13.90 9.13 38.96
N GLU A 319 -14.11 8.59 40.16
CA GLU A 319 -13.80 9.26 41.43
C GLU A 319 -12.30 9.61 41.54
N LYS A 320 -11.41 8.64 41.24
CA LYS A 320 -9.95 8.89 41.21
C LYS A 320 -9.54 9.93 40.17
N ALA A 321 -10.29 10.05 39.08
CA ALA A 321 -10.07 11.05 38.04
C ALA A 321 -10.74 12.41 38.35
N GLY A 322 -11.44 12.56 39.49
CA GLY A 322 -12.15 13.78 39.85
C GLY A 322 -13.39 14.06 39.00
N THR A 323 -13.96 13.05 38.35
CA THR A 323 -15.16 13.14 37.51
C THR A 323 -16.38 12.61 38.28
N ALA A 324 -17.46 13.39 38.35
CA ALA A 324 -18.70 12.92 38.97
C ALA A 324 -19.39 11.87 38.08
N LEU A 325 -19.90 10.80 38.69
CA LEU A 325 -20.64 9.73 38.00
C LEU A 325 -22.01 9.54 38.67
N GLU A 326 -23.08 9.77 37.92
CA GLU A 326 -24.46 9.57 38.34
C GLU A 326 -24.99 8.28 37.71
N ILE A 327 -25.28 7.26 38.53
CA ILE A 327 -25.77 5.97 38.06
C ILE A 327 -27.21 5.75 38.52
N GLN A 328 -28.09 5.46 37.58
CA GLN A 328 -29.44 4.94 37.82
C GLN A 328 -29.62 3.63 37.06
N ALA A 329 -29.41 2.50 37.73
CA ALA A 329 -29.54 1.19 37.12
C ALA A 329 -30.72 0.42 37.73
N GLN A 330 -31.69 0.06 36.88
CA GLN A 330 -32.82 -0.78 37.22
C GLN A 330 -32.74 -2.04 36.37
N THR A 331 -32.05 -3.05 36.89
CA THR A 331 -31.97 -4.39 36.29
C THR A 331 -32.42 -5.42 37.32
N GLU A 332 -33.05 -6.48 36.85
CA GLU A 332 -33.36 -7.65 37.66
C GLU A 332 -32.08 -8.47 37.88
N LYS A 333 -32.13 -9.49 38.75
CA LYS A 333 -31.02 -10.41 38.98
C LYS A 333 -30.58 -11.13 37.71
N GLU A 334 -31.55 -11.55 36.90
CA GLU A 334 -31.31 -12.16 35.59
C GLU A 334 -31.54 -11.15 34.48
N ILE A 335 -30.54 -10.98 33.62
CA ILE A 335 -30.63 -10.16 32.43
C ILE A 335 -30.84 -11.05 31.21
N PRO A 336 -31.74 -10.69 30.28
CA PRO A 336 -32.06 -11.52 29.11
C PRO A 336 -30.97 -11.53 28.03
N VAL A 337 -29.73 -11.16 28.37
CA VAL A 337 -28.55 -11.12 27.47
C VAL A 337 -27.40 -11.84 28.17
N PRO A 338 -26.54 -12.61 27.46
CA PRO A 338 -25.39 -13.24 28.09
C PRO A 338 -24.52 -12.24 28.85
N GLU A 339 -24.31 -12.48 30.14
CA GLU A 339 -23.58 -11.55 31.02
C GLU A 339 -22.22 -11.11 30.47
N PRO A 340 -21.37 -11.98 29.88
CA PRO A 340 -20.10 -11.55 29.30
C PRO A 340 -20.27 -10.52 28.17
N GLU A 341 -21.29 -10.65 27.32
CA GLU A 341 -21.53 -9.70 26.23
C GLU A 341 -22.07 -8.38 26.75
N PHE A 342 -22.99 -8.43 27.73
CA PHE A 342 -23.50 -7.22 28.38
C PHE A 342 -22.39 -6.46 29.10
N CYS A 343 -21.51 -7.18 29.79
CA CYS A 343 -20.34 -6.63 30.46
C CYS A 343 -19.37 -5.93 29.49
N VAL A 344 -19.10 -6.53 28.33
CA VAL A 344 -18.27 -5.91 27.28
C VAL A 344 -18.93 -4.64 26.73
N LEU A 345 -20.24 -4.68 26.49
CA LEU A 345 -20.99 -3.52 26.01
C LEU A 345 -20.94 -2.37 27.00
N LEU A 346 -21.25 -2.65 28.27
CA LEU A 346 -21.26 -1.65 29.34
C LEU A 346 -19.85 -1.11 29.62
N GLY A 347 -18.83 -1.97 29.62
CA GLY A 347 -17.44 -1.58 29.78
C GLY A 347 -16.99 -0.60 28.69
N ASN A 348 -17.30 -0.90 27.42
CA ASN A 348 -16.98 0.01 26.31
C ASN A 348 -17.69 1.37 26.42
N LEU A 349 -18.95 1.40 26.88
CA LEU A 349 -19.67 2.67 27.08
C LEU A 349 -19.04 3.52 28.19
N LEU A 350 -18.76 2.90 29.34
CA LEU A 350 -18.20 3.58 30.51
C LEU A 350 -16.74 4.00 30.30
N GLU A 351 -15.93 3.16 29.65
CA GLU A 351 -14.55 3.49 29.31
C GLU A 351 -14.51 4.73 28.41
N ASN A 352 -15.33 4.77 27.36
CA ASN A 352 -15.40 5.93 26.47
C ASN A 352 -15.79 7.20 27.21
N ALA A 353 -16.78 7.14 28.11
CA ALA A 353 -17.22 8.29 28.88
C ALA A 353 -16.14 8.80 29.84
N VAL A 354 -15.49 7.89 30.57
CA VAL A 354 -14.44 8.24 31.54
C VAL A 354 -13.19 8.77 30.85
N ASP A 355 -12.75 8.12 29.76
CA ASP A 355 -11.58 8.58 29.00
C ASP A 355 -11.82 9.96 28.37
N ALA A 356 -13.02 10.19 27.81
CA ALA A 356 -13.37 11.48 27.22
C ALA A 356 -13.33 12.63 28.25
N CYS A 357 -13.82 12.39 29.47
CA CYS A 357 -13.73 13.34 30.57
C CYS A 357 -12.29 13.56 31.03
N ARG A 358 -11.49 12.49 31.12
CA ARG A 358 -10.08 12.54 31.54
C ARG A 358 -9.19 13.29 30.56
N GLU A 359 -9.32 13.05 29.26
CA GLU A 359 -8.47 13.66 28.23
C GLU A 359 -8.71 15.18 28.08
N ASN A 360 -9.92 15.65 28.38
CA ASN A 360 -10.33 17.02 28.11
C ASN A 360 -10.50 17.90 29.36
N ASN A 361 -10.19 17.38 30.56
CA ASN A 361 -10.39 18.07 31.85
C ASN A 361 -11.79 18.69 31.96
N GLU A 362 -12.80 17.94 31.50
CA GLU A 362 -14.16 18.45 31.42
C GLU A 362 -14.81 18.49 32.80
N SER A 363 -15.37 19.65 33.14
CA SER A 363 -16.14 19.83 34.37
C SER A 363 -17.58 19.39 34.12
N GLY A 364 -18.02 18.31 34.77
CA GLY A 364 -19.40 17.82 34.68
C GLY A 364 -19.58 16.40 35.23
N ALA A 365 -20.78 15.86 35.10
CA ALA A 365 -21.13 14.51 35.54
C ALA A 365 -21.40 13.60 34.34
N ILE A 366 -20.84 12.39 34.36
CA ILE A 366 -21.23 11.30 33.48
C ILE A 366 -22.56 10.74 34.02
N LYS A 367 -23.57 10.62 33.16
CA LYS A 367 -24.89 10.10 33.53
C LYS A 367 -25.13 8.76 32.89
N VAL A 368 -25.43 7.76 33.71
CA VAL A 368 -25.66 6.39 33.30
C VAL A 368 -27.09 6.01 33.69
N HIS A 369 -27.92 5.69 32.70
CA HIS A 369 -29.24 5.11 32.94
C HIS A 369 -29.31 3.72 32.31
N ILE A 370 -29.70 2.73 33.11
CA ILE A 370 -29.96 1.38 32.64
C ILE A 370 -31.36 1.01 33.09
N ARG A 371 -32.21 0.60 32.16
CA ARG A 371 -33.58 0.16 32.47
C ARG A 371 -33.92 -1.12 31.73
N GLN A 372 -34.22 -2.15 32.50
CA GLN A 372 -34.78 -3.40 32.02
C GLN A 372 -36.31 -3.33 32.10
N THR A 373 -37.00 -3.80 31.06
CA THR A 373 -38.46 -3.95 31.02
C THR A 373 -38.80 -5.43 30.80
N GLY A 374 -38.88 -6.17 31.92
CA GLY A 374 -39.06 -7.62 31.92
C GLY A 374 -37.93 -8.35 31.17
N THR A 375 -38.29 -9.38 30.42
CA THR A 375 -37.34 -10.16 29.59
C THR A 375 -37.21 -9.63 28.16
N SER A 376 -37.94 -8.57 27.80
CA SER A 376 -38.15 -8.17 26.40
C SER A 376 -37.26 -7.03 25.91
N LEU A 377 -36.74 -6.21 26.81
CA LEU A 377 -36.00 -5.00 26.42
C LEU A 377 -35.07 -4.51 27.53
N ILE A 378 -33.85 -4.13 27.14
CA ILE A 378 -32.94 -3.34 27.96
C ILE A 378 -32.58 -2.05 27.21
N ALA A 379 -32.77 -0.91 27.86
CA ALA A 379 -32.32 0.39 27.38
C ALA A 379 -31.16 0.90 28.24
N ILE A 380 -30.10 1.38 27.59
CA ILE A 380 -28.90 1.92 28.21
C ILE A 380 -28.61 3.28 27.62
N THR A 381 -28.40 4.29 28.46
CA THR A 381 -27.86 5.58 28.03
C THR A 381 -26.65 5.95 28.88
N VAL A 382 -25.59 6.40 28.20
CA VAL A 382 -24.38 6.93 28.84
C VAL A 382 -24.09 8.27 28.20
N ASP A 383 -24.25 9.33 28.99
CA ASP A 383 -24.08 10.70 28.54
C ASP A 383 -22.89 11.32 29.26
N ASN A 384 -21.98 11.95 28.53
CA ASN A 384 -20.81 12.59 29.12
C ASN A 384 -20.51 13.97 28.53
N PRO A 385 -19.96 14.90 29.34
CA PRO A 385 -19.40 16.15 28.85
C PRO A 385 -18.34 15.93 27.78
N CYS A 386 -18.42 16.67 26.69
CA CYS A 386 -17.50 16.61 25.56
C CYS A 386 -17.55 17.93 24.79
N ARG A 387 -16.75 18.95 25.15
CA ARG A 387 -16.82 20.27 24.48
C ARG A 387 -16.32 20.23 23.05
N LYS A 388 -15.34 19.38 22.75
CA LYS A 388 -14.80 19.22 21.40
C LYS A 388 -15.64 18.20 20.63
N PRO A 389 -16.08 18.51 19.40
CA PRO A 389 -16.78 17.53 18.58
C PRO A 389 -15.83 16.36 18.25
N PRO A 390 -16.28 15.10 18.42
CA PRO A 390 -15.47 13.96 18.04
C PRO A 390 -15.29 13.91 16.51
N ALA A 391 -14.09 13.53 16.07
CA ALA A 391 -13.78 13.46 14.65
C ALA A 391 -14.55 12.31 13.99
N LEU A 392 -15.13 12.58 12.82
CA LEU A 392 -15.98 11.66 12.07
C LEU A 392 -15.34 11.35 10.71
N GLU A 393 -15.33 10.07 10.34
CA GLU A 393 -15.03 9.62 8.98
C GLU A 393 -16.30 8.94 8.42
N GLY A 394 -17.05 9.68 7.59
CA GLY A 394 -18.37 9.28 7.14
C GLY A 394 -19.39 9.19 8.29
N LYS A 395 -19.84 7.97 8.62
CA LYS A 395 -20.77 7.68 9.73
C LYS A 395 -20.09 7.03 10.95
N ARG A 396 -18.76 7.01 11.01
CA ARG A 396 -17.98 6.35 12.07
C ARG A 396 -17.16 7.37 12.84
N PHE A 397 -17.15 7.27 14.16
CA PHE A 397 -16.27 8.08 15.01
C PHE A 397 -14.85 7.54 14.94
N LEU A 398 -13.89 8.45 14.81
CA LEU A 398 -12.46 8.14 14.84
C LEU A 398 -11.98 7.98 16.28
N SER A 399 -11.01 7.10 16.47
CA SER A 399 -10.35 6.92 17.76
C SER A 399 -9.47 8.12 18.09
N THR A 400 -9.47 8.55 19.35
CA THR A 400 -8.46 9.52 19.84
C THR A 400 -7.12 8.84 20.18
N LYS A 401 -7.10 7.50 20.30
CA LYS A 401 -5.94 6.71 20.74
C LYS A 401 -5.06 6.18 19.59
N HIS A 402 -5.58 6.08 18.37
CA HIS A 402 -4.86 5.59 17.20
C HIS A 402 -5.44 6.16 15.91
N SER A 403 -4.71 6.09 14.79
CA SER A 403 -5.29 6.44 13.50
C SER A 403 -6.37 5.42 13.10
N GLY A 404 -7.49 5.91 12.59
CA GLY A 404 -8.62 5.09 12.12
C GLY A 404 -9.83 5.03 13.06
N PRO A 405 -10.83 4.19 12.71
CA PRO A 405 -12.12 4.17 13.40
C PRO A 405 -12.03 3.64 14.83
N GLY A 406 -12.84 4.21 15.73
CA GLY A 406 -12.93 3.78 17.12
C GLY A 406 -13.55 2.38 17.25
N ILE A 407 -12.73 1.41 17.63
CA ILE A 407 -13.12 -0.01 17.74
C ILE A 407 -14.24 -0.22 18.78
N GLY A 408 -14.27 0.59 19.85
CA GLY A 408 -15.28 0.50 20.91
C GLY A 408 -16.71 0.77 20.41
N THR A 409 -16.93 1.85 19.65
CA THR A 409 -18.28 2.16 19.11
C THR A 409 -18.77 1.11 18.11
N GLN A 410 -17.86 0.50 17.36
CA GLN A 410 -18.18 -0.60 16.45
C GLN A 410 -18.55 -1.88 17.23
N SER A 411 -17.83 -2.17 18.31
CA SER A 411 -18.14 -3.31 19.20
C SER A 411 -19.53 -3.15 19.82
N ILE A 412 -19.86 -1.98 20.35
CA ILE A 412 -21.17 -1.69 20.93
C ILE A 412 -22.29 -1.91 19.88
N ARG A 413 -22.11 -1.38 18.66
CA ARG A 413 -23.10 -1.53 17.59
C ARG A 413 -23.29 -3.00 17.19
N LEU A 414 -22.22 -3.77 17.07
CA LEU A 414 -22.29 -5.19 16.71
C LEU A 414 -23.03 -6.02 17.77
N ILE A 415 -22.79 -5.74 19.06
CA ILE A 415 -23.49 -6.43 20.15
C ILE A 415 -24.98 -6.04 20.14
N ALA A 416 -25.30 -4.75 19.92
CA ALA A 416 -26.69 -4.31 19.83
C ALA A 416 -27.43 -4.97 18.66
N GLU A 417 -26.82 -5.01 17.47
CA GLU A 417 -27.39 -5.66 16.28
C GLU A 417 -27.60 -7.18 16.48
N ARG A 418 -26.70 -7.85 17.20
CA ARG A 418 -26.81 -9.29 17.53
C ARG A 418 -28.04 -9.59 18.40
N HIS A 419 -28.40 -8.66 19.27
CA HIS A 419 -29.59 -8.74 20.12
C HIS A 419 -30.76 -7.92 19.56
N HIS A 420 -30.90 -7.91 18.23
CA HIS A 420 -32.00 -7.26 17.49
C HIS A 420 -32.31 -5.81 17.89
N GLY A 421 -31.31 -5.11 18.43
CA GLY A 421 -31.39 -3.76 18.93
C GLY A 421 -30.73 -2.73 18.02
N ASP A 422 -30.47 -1.54 18.55
CA ASP A 422 -29.78 -0.46 17.85
C ASP A 422 -28.88 0.33 18.82
N ALA A 423 -27.80 0.90 18.28
CA ALA A 423 -26.85 1.74 19.02
C ALA A 423 -26.67 3.09 18.28
N ARG A 424 -27.08 4.16 18.96
CA ARG A 424 -27.01 5.53 18.49
C ARG A 424 -26.03 6.34 19.32
N PHE A 425 -25.30 7.19 18.63
CA PHE A 425 -24.28 8.05 19.20
C PHE A 425 -24.46 9.43 18.60
N GLU A 426 -24.64 10.43 19.45
CA GLU A 426 -24.91 11.81 19.04
C GLU A 426 -24.03 12.77 19.83
N TRP A 427 -23.55 13.82 19.18
CA TRP A 427 -22.88 14.92 19.85
C TRP A 427 -23.67 16.20 19.64
N LYS A 428 -24.07 16.85 20.74
CA LYS A 428 -24.84 18.09 20.71
C LYS A 428 -24.59 18.94 21.94
N ASN A 429 -24.43 20.25 21.74
CA ASN A 429 -24.31 21.25 22.81
C ASN A 429 -23.20 20.93 23.84
N GLY A 430 -22.07 20.38 23.39
CA GLY A 430 -20.95 20.03 24.28
C GLY A 430 -21.17 18.77 25.12
N MET A 431 -22.15 17.94 24.75
CA MET A 431 -22.42 16.64 25.37
C MET A 431 -22.37 15.55 24.30
N PHE A 432 -21.80 14.41 24.67
CA PHE A 432 -21.87 13.18 23.88
C PHE A 432 -22.91 12.25 24.51
N TYR A 433 -23.83 11.77 23.68
CA TYR A 433 -24.93 10.90 24.05
C TYR A 433 -24.73 9.55 23.40
N ALA A 434 -24.64 8.49 24.20
CA ALA A 434 -24.67 7.12 23.72
C ALA A 434 -25.97 6.47 24.17
N SER A 435 -26.76 5.95 23.24
CA SER A 435 -28.02 5.26 23.50
C SER A 435 -28.01 3.89 22.85
N VAL A 436 -28.27 2.86 23.64
CA VAL A 436 -28.30 1.47 23.19
C VAL A 436 -29.61 0.84 23.63
N ILE A 437 -30.27 0.16 22.70
CA ILE A 437 -31.43 -0.69 22.97
C ILE A 437 -31.02 -2.12 22.63
N LEU A 438 -31.31 -3.06 23.51
CA LEU A 438 -31.19 -4.50 23.28
C LEU A 438 -32.59 -5.11 23.34
N ILE A 439 -32.94 -5.92 22.35
CA ILE A 439 -34.22 -6.65 22.25
C ILE A 439 -33.88 -8.14 22.22
N PRO A 440 -33.67 -8.76 23.39
CA PRO A 440 -33.35 -10.17 23.44
C PRO A 440 -34.48 -10.99 22.85
N SER A 441 -34.14 -11.89 21.93
CA SER A 441 -35.10 -12.77 21.29
C SER A 441 -35.77 -13.64 22.34
N SER A 442 -37.10 -13.54 22.49
CA SER A 442 -37.89 -14.58 23.14
C SER A 442 -37.64 -15.88 22.37
N GLU A 443 -37.18 -16.91 23.08
CA GLU A 443 -36.86 -18.24 22.57
C GLU A 443 -37.82 -18.72 21.46
N SER A 444 -37.24 -19.35 20.44
CA SER A 444 -37.91 -20.41 19.67
C SER A 444 -37.35 -21.75 20.11
#